data_AF-A0A965YB41-F1
#
_entry.id   AF-A0A965YB41-F1
#
_cell.length_a   1.000
_cell.length_b   1.000
_cell.length_c   1.000
_cell.angle_alpha   90.00
_cell.angle_beta   90.00
_cell.angle_gamma   90.00
#
_symmetry.space_group_name_H-M   'P 1'
#
loop_
_entity.id
_entity.type
_entity.pdbx_description
1 polymer ?
#
loop_
_entity_poly.entity_id
_entity_poly.type
_entity_poly.pdbx_seq_one_letter_code
_entity_poly.pdbx_strand_id
1 'polypeptide(L)' 'FSMKYRSVSGRGIASFIDDPDQKREALKILMRHYKGPTEPITEGILKVTSVIRICITEMTGKISNYPKPE' A
#
# COMPACT_ATOMS: atom_id res chain seq x y z
N PHE A 1 -0.46 11.65 -30.80
CA PHE A 1 -1.35 11.86 -29.63
C PHE A 1 -0.66 11.33 -28.38
N SER A 2 -0.54 12.12 -27.30
CA SER A 2 -0.03 11.64 -25.99
C SER A 2 -0.92 12.15 -24.84
N MET A 3 -0.88 11.48 -23.69
CA MET A 3 -1.70 11.79 -22.51
C MET A 3 -0.86 12.39 -21.37
N LYS A 4 -1.44 13.32 -20.61
CA LYS A 4 -0.84 13.85 -19.38
C LYS A 4 -0.90 12.77 -18.30
N TYR A 5 0.23 12.48 -17.65
CA TYR A 5 0.27 11.56 -16.51
C TYR A 5 1.37 11.91 -15.50
N ARG A 6 1.16 11.43 -14.27
CA ARG A 6 2.17 11.28 -13.22
C ARG A 6 2.12 9.84 -12.76
N SER A 7 3.24 9.14 -12.75
CA SER A 7 3.31 7.76 -12.29
C SER A 7 4.50 7.54 -11.38
N VAL A 8 4.34 6.60 -10.46
CA VAL A 8 5.37 6.14 -9.55
C VAL A 8 5.46 4.62 -9.69
N SER A 9 6.68 4.11 -9.81
CA SER A 9 6.96 2.68 -9.86
C SER A 9 8.01 2.34 -8.81
N GLY A 10 7.62 1.51 -7.84
CA GLY A 10 8.49 1.04 -6.77
C GLY A 10 8.93 -0.41 -6.98
N ARG A 11 10.13 -0.74 -6.51
CA ARG A 11 10.64 -2.10 -6.34
C ARG A 11 10.90 -2.34 -4.86
N GLY A 12 10.71 -3.57 -4.42
CA GLY A 12 10.89 -3.94 -3.02
C GLY A 12 10.75 -5.43 -2.78
N ILE A 13 10.99 -5.82 -1.53
CA ILE A 13 10.88 -7.20 -1.07
C ILE A 13 9.48 -7.41 -0.48
N ALA A 14 8.74 -8.37 -1.02
CA ALA A 14 7.43 -8.75 -0.52
C ALA A 14 7.56 -9.86 0.54
N SER A 15 6.87 -9.71 1.66
CA SER A 15 6.80 -10.72 2.73
C SER A 15 5.40 -10.77 3.34
N PHE A 16 4.99 -11.95 3.81
CA PHE A 16 3.75 -12.08 4.58
C PHE A 16 3.92 -11.53 6.01
N ILE A 17 2.84 -10.98 6.55
CA ILE A 17 2.72 -10.67 7.97
C ILE A 17 1.83 -11.76 8.61
N ASP A 18 2.44 -12.65 9.37
CA ASP A 18 1.75 -13.78 10.02
C ASP A 18 1.31 -13.47 11.45
N ASP A 19 2.00 -12.55 12.12
CA ASP A 19 1.65 -12.09 13.46
C ASP A 19 0.26 -11.38 13.44
N PRO A 20 -0.73 -11.85 14.22
CA PRO A 20 -2.09 -11.32 14.19
C PRO A 20 -2.18 -9.84 14.56
N ASP A 21 -1.39 -9.37 15.52
CA ASP A 21 -1.41 -7.98 15.97
C ASP A 21 -0.79 -7.06 14.91
N GLN A 22 0.34 -7.42 14.33
CA GLN A 22 0.91 -6.71 13.18
C GLN A 22 -0.01 -6.72 11.97
N LYS A 23 -0.71 -7.84 11.73
CA LYS A 23 -1.69 -7.95 10.64
C LYS A 23 -2.87 -7.00 10.85
N ARG A 24 -3.38 -6.92 12.08
CA ARG A 24 -4.45 -5.98 12.46
C ARG A 24 -4.03 -4.53 12.23
N GLU A 25 -2.84 -4.14 12.69
CA GLU A 25 -2.35 -2.78 12.51
C GLU A 25 -2.09 -2.44 11.04
N ALA A 26 -1.53 -3.38 10.26
CA ALA A 26 -1.35 -3.20 8.82
C ALA A 26 -2.68 -2.99 8.08
N LEU A 27 -3.72 -3.76 8.44
CA LEU A 27 -5.07 -3.58 7.89
C LEU A 27 -5.66 -2.22 8.28
N LYS A 28 -5.48 -1.75 9.51
CA LYS A 28 -5.92 -0.41 9.92
C LYS A 28 -5.26 0.69 9.08
N ILE A 29 -3.96 0.57 8.81
CA ILE A 29 -3.24 1.53 7.95
C ILE A 29 -3.87 1.57 6.55
N LEU A 30 -4.13 0.40 5.95
CA LEU A 30 -4.80 0.30 4.65
C LEU A 30 -6.21 0.90 4.68
N MET A 31 -7.02 0.57 5.69
CA MET A 31 -8.38 1.13 5.82
C MET A 31 -8.36 2.65 5.96
N ARG A 32 -7.45 3.21 6.75
CA ARG A 32 -7.28 4.67 6.88
C ARG A 32 -6.95 5.34 5.55
N HIS A 33 -6.08 4.74 4.74
CA HIS A 33 -5.72 5.27 3.42
C HIS A 33 -6.94 5.42 2.50
N TYR A 34 -7.87 4.46 2.56
CA TYR A 34 -9.11 4.47 1.78
C TYR A 34 -10.30 5.10 2.51
N LYS A 35 -10.10 5.74 3.68
CA LYS A 35 -11.16 6.28 4.55
C LYS A 35 -12.23 5.24 4.92
N GLY A 36 -11.85 3.97 4.98
CA GLY A 36 -12.69 2.86 5.39
C GLY A 36 -12.78 2.73 6.93
N PRO A 37 -13.66 1.84 7.41
CA PRO A 37 -13.78 1.55 8.84
C PRO A 37 -12.50 0.89 9.36
N THR A 38 -11.97 1.39 10.48
CA THR A 38 -10.79 0.80 11.13
C THR A 38 -11.14 -0.29 12.13
N GLU A 39 -12.42 -0.41 12.51
CA GLU A 39 -12.92 -1.38 13.49
C GLU A 39 -14.37 -1.80 13.19
N PRO A 40 -14.80 -3.02 13.58
CA PRO A 40 -13.99 -4.06 14.22
C PRO A 40 -13.24 -4.94 13.22
N ILE A 41 -11.94 -5.19 13.48
CA ILE A 41 -11.14 -6.20 12.77
C ILE A 41 -11.07 -7.46 13.66
N THR A 42 -11.99 -8.39 13.41
CA THR A 42 -12.15 -9.61 14.22
C THR A 42 -11.09 -10.67 13.88
N GLU A 43 -10.85 -11.59 14.81
CA GLU A 43 -9.93 -12.73 14.59
C GLU A 43 -10.31 -13.60 13.38
N GLY A 44 -11.61 -13.74 13.10
CA GLY A 44 -12.08 -14.47 11.92
C GLY A 44 -11.59 -13.85 10.62
N ILE A 45 -11.60 -12.51 10.53
CA ILE A 45 -11.09 -11.76 9.37
C ILE A 45 -9.57 -11.91 9.26
N LEU A 46 -8.85 -11.82 10.38
CA LEU A 46 -7.38 -11.94 10.41
C LEU A 46 -6.89 -13.32 9.94
N LYS A 47 -7.63 -14.39 10.26
CA LYS A 47 -7.29 -15.77 9.88
C LYS A 47 -7.42 -16.04 8.39
N VAL A 48 -8.43 -15.47 7.72
CA VAL A 48 -8.69 -15.70 6.28
C VAL A 48 -8.00 -14.69 5.37
N THR A 49 -7.41 -13.63 5.92
CA THR A 49 -6.78 -12.55 5.16
C THR A 49 -5.26 -12.67 5.21
N SER A 50 -4.62 -12.79 4.05
CA SER A 50 -3.16 -12.64 3.94
C SER A 50 -2.80 -11.18 3.73
N VAL A 51 -1.86 -10.66 4.51
CA VAL A 51 -1.35 -9.29 4.38
C VAL A 51 0.09 -9.35 3.92
N ILE A 52 0.37 -8.67 2.82
CA ILE A 52 1.71 -8.59 2.23
C ILE A 52 2.29 -7.22 2.52
N ARG A 53 3.43 -7.20 3.22
CA ARG A 53 4.27 -6.02 3.37
C ARG A 53 5.25 -5.97 2.20
N ILE A 54 5.38 -4.81 1.56
CA ILE A 54 6.44 -4.55 0.59
C ILE A 54 7.44 -3.59 1.23
N CYS A 55 8.66 -4.08 1.52
CA CYS A 55 9.77 -3.23 1.93
C CYS A 55 10.39 -2.61 0.68
N ILE A 56 10.07 -1.34 0.43
CA ILE A 56 10.51 -0.60 -0.76
C ILE A 56 12.03 -0.38 -0.68
N THR A 57 12.74 -0.78 -1.72
CA THR A 57 14.19 -0.58 -1.87
C THR A 57 14.51 0.49 -2.89
N GLU A 58 13.63 0.69 -3.88
CA GLU A 58 13.82 1.68 -4.93
C GLU A 58 12.47 2.22 -5.39
N MET A 59 12.42 3.49 -5.77
CA MET A 59 11.23 4.13 -6.32
C MET A 59 11.62 5.11 -7.43
N THR A 60 10.87 5.06 -8.53
CA THR A 60 11.06 5.94 -9.69
C THR A 60 9.77 6.68 -10.00
N GLY A 61 9.89 7.96 -10.36
CA GLY A 61 8.76 8.80 -10.78
C GLY A 61 8.89 9.19 -12.25
N LYS A 62 7.78 9.16 -12.99
CA LYS A 62 7.70 9.65 -14.37
C LYS A 62 6.56 10.65 -14.49
N ILE A 63 6.82 11.71 -15.26
CA ILE A 63 5.87 12.79 -15.51
C ILE A 63 5.88 13.11 -16.99
N SER A 64 4.69 13.27 -17.58
CA SER A 64 4.53 13.66 -18.97
C SER A 64 3.53 14.80 -19.06
N ASN A 65 3.91 15.87 -19.79
CA ASN A 65 3.05 17.01 -20.10
C ASN A 65 2.44 17.73 -18.88
N TYR A 66 3.06 17.58 -17.71
CA TYR A 66 2.88 18.41 -16.52
C TYR A 66 4.17 19.18 -16.25
N PRO A 67 4.11 20.34 -15.58
CA PRO A 67 5.31 21.04 -15.10
C PRO A 67 6.16 20.09 -14.24
N LYS A 68 7.47 20.09 -14.47
CA LYS A 68 8.38 19.35 -13.59
C LYS A 68 8.35 20.03 -12.21
N PRO A 69 8.28 19.25 -11.11
CA PRO A 69 8.45 19.80 -9.78
C PRO A 69 9.86 20.43 -9.67
N GLU A 70 9.96 21.55 -8.93
CA GLU A 70 11.24 22.18 -8.54
C GLU A 70 12.05 21.31 -7.59
#